data_AF-S9SBU7-F1
#
_entry.id   AF-S9SBU7-F1
#
_cell.length_a   1.000
_cell.length_b   1.000
_cell.length_c   1.000
_cell.angle_alpha   90.00
_cell.angle_beta   90.00
_cell.angle_gamma   90.00
#
_symmetry.space_group_name_H-M   'P 1'
#
loop_
_entity.id
_entity.type
_entity.pdbx_description
1 polymer ?
#
loop_
_entity_poly.entity_id
_entity_poly.type
_entity_poly.pdbx_seq_one_letter_code
_entity_poly.pdbx_strand_id
1 'polypeptide(L)' 'MNVVDELKAVLPPIFAGTELDGLTGKAIRWRTIQNRRANRALPDDQRPPDEAFARSGTRVLVRRDIFLNWWGATLTSAAN' A
#
# COMPACT_ATOMS: atom_id res chain seq x y z
N MET A 1 -4.93 -15.80 -11.33
CA MET A 1 -5.13 -14.99 -10.11
C MET A 1 -3.97 -14.02 -10.04
N ASN A 2 -4.20 -12.71 -9.91
CA ASN A 2 -3.12 -11.73 -9.82
C ASN A 2 -2.71 -11.59 -8.34
N VAL A 3 -1.46 -11.21 -8.05
CA VAL A 3 -0.93 -11.00 -6.68
C VAL A 3 -1.82 -10.07 -5.84
N VAL A 4 -2.49 -9.11 -6.49
CA VAL A 4 -3.47 -8.23 -5.83
C VAL A 4 -4.66 -9.01 -5.26
N ASP A 5 -5.17 -10.00 -5.99
CA ASP A 5 -6.31 -10.81 -5.55
C ASP A 5 -5.93 -11.70 -4.37
N GLU A 6 -4.73 -12.28 -4.39
CA GLU A 6 -4.18 -13.07 -3.28
C GLU A 6 -4.04 -12.23 -2.01
N LEU A 7 -3.47 -11.03 -2.13
CA LEU A 7 -3.34 -10.10 -1.00
C LEU A 7 -4.72 -9.63 -0.49
N LYS A 8 -5.69 -9.41 -1.37
CA LYS A 8 -7.07 -9.10 -0.97
C LYS A 8 -7.74 -10.24 -0.18
N ALA A 9 -7.41 -11.49 -0.48
CA ALA A 9 -7.98 -12.64 0.23
C ALA A 9 -7.44 -12.79 1.67
N VAL A 10 -6.18 -12.41 1.92
CA VAL A 10 -5.53 -12.65 3.22
C VAL A 10 -5.42 -11.40 4.12
N LEU A 11 -5.37 -10.20 3.53
CA LEU A 11 -5.21 -8.97 4.31
C LEU A 11 -6.56 -8.49 4.89
N PRO A 12 -6.58 -7.96 6.13
CA PRO A 12 -7.75 -7.29 6.67
C PRO A 12 -8.17 -6.11 5.78
N PRO A 13 -9.47 -5.78 5.66
CA PRO A 13 -9.94 -4.68 4.80
C PRO A 13 -9.42 -3.30 5.27
N ILE A 14 -9.19 -3.15 6.58
CA ILE A 14 -8.55 -1.98 7.20
C ILE A 14 -7.53 -2.47 8.22
N PHE A 15 -6.31 -1.93 8.19
CA PHE A 15 -5.26 -2.26 9.15
C PHE A 15 -4.35 -1.05 9.43
N ALA A 16 -3.57 -1.09 10.52
CA ALA A 16 -2.62 -0.03 10.82
C ALA A 16 -1.44 -0.09 9.83
N GLY A 17 -1.01 1.07 9.31
CA GLY A 17 0.10 1.12 8.35
C GLY A 17 1.39 0.49 8.89
N THR A 18 1.62 0.56 10.20
CA THR A 18 2.77 -0.08 10.88
C THR A 18 2.78 -1.60 10.77
N GLU A 19 1.63 -2.24 10.53
CA GLU A 19 1.52 -3.70 10.38
C GLU A 19 1.78 -4.17 8.94
N LEU A 20 1.88 -3.25 7.96
CA LEU A 20 1.98 -3.58 6.54
C LEU A 20 3.15 -4.52 6.23
N ASP A 21 4.32 -4.25 6.83
CA ASP A 21 5.51 -5.08 6.65
C ASP A 21 5.29 -6.52 7.11
N GLY A 22 4.64 -6.71 8.27
CA GLY A 22 4.37 -8.03 8.83
C GLY A 22 3.31 -8.78 8.01
N LEU A 23 2.21 -8.09 7.72
CA LEU A 23 1.08 -8.62 6.98
C LEU A 23 1.43 -9.04 5.53
N THR A 24 2.45 -8.42 4.93
CA THR A 24 2.88 -8.71 3.55
C THR A 24 4.17 -9.52 3.47
N GLY A 25 4.67 -10.08 4.58
CA GLY A 25 5.94 -10.82 4.57
C GLY A 25 7.12 -9.98 4.09
N LYS A 26 7.10 -8.67 4.37
CA LYS A 26 8.05 -7.65 3.92
C LYS A 26 8.03 -7.34 2.41
N ALA A 27 7.05 -7.85 1.65
CA ALA A 27 6.89 -7.51 0.24
C ALA A 27 6.56 -6.02 0.02
N ILE A 28 5.81 -5.41 0.94
CA ILE A 28 5.49 -3.98 0.92
C ILE A 28 5.97 -3.35 2.23
N ARG A 29 6.90 -2.38 2.12
CA ARG A 29 7.53 -1.74 3.28
C ARG A 29 6.85 -0.41 3.62
N TRP A 30 6.30 -0.30 4.82
CA TRP A 30 5.61 0.88 5.34
C TRP A 30 6.45 2.14 5.24
N ARG A 31 7.74 2.06 5.58
CA ARG A 31 8.68 3.19 5.45
C ARG A 31 8.74 3.72 4.01
N THR A 32 8.76 2.85 3.01
CA THR A 32 8.76 3.24 1.60
C THR A 32 7.45 3.92 1.22
N ILE A 33 6.31 3.37 1.67
CA ILE A 33 4.99 3.97 1.45
C ILE A 33 4.89 5.35 2.09
N GLN A 34 5.37 5.53 3.32
CA GLN A 34 5.41 6.83 3.99
C GLN A 34 6.26 7.84 3.23
N ASN A 35 7.46 7.44 2.79
CA ASN A 35 8.34 8.31 2.03
C ASN A 35 7.69 8.75 0.70
N ARG A 36 7.08 7.82 -0.05
CA ARG A 36 6.36 8.14 -1.29
C ARG A 36 5.19 9.08 -1.01
N ARG A 37 4.37 8.76 0.00
CA ARG A 37 3.22 9.58 0.38
C ARG A 37 3.61 11.00 0.79
N ALA A 38 4.72 11.17 1.50
CA ALA A 38 5.22 12.46 1.93
C ALA A 38 5.86 13.27 0.79
N ASN A 39 6.34 12.59 -0.27
CA ASN A 39 6.98 13.26 -1.39
C ASN A 39 5.94 13.84 -2.37
N ARG A 40 5.67 15.14 -2.22
CA ARG A 40 4.74 15.88 -3.09
C ARG A 40 5.29 16.18 -4.49
N ALA A 41 6.58 15.94 -4.74
CA ALA A 41 7.17 16.08 -6.07
C ALA A 41 7.00 14.82 -6.94
N LEU A 42 6.57 13.69 -6.36
CA LEU A 42 6.24 12.51 -7.15
C LEU A 42 4.96 12.74 -7.96
N PRO A 43 4.91 12.24 -9.21
CA PRO A 43 3.67 12.11 -9.96
C PRO A 43 2.59 11.35 -9.17
N ASP A 44 1.32 11.66 -9.42
CA ASP A 44 0.20 11.06 -8.69
C ASP A 44 0.09 9.54 -8.88
N ASP A 45 0.53 9.00 -10.02
CA ASP A 45 0.60 7.55 -10.27
C ASP A 45 1.71 6.85 -9.47
N GLN A 46 2.72 7.59 -9.02
CA GLN A 46 3.83 7.07 -8.20
C GLN A 46 3.62 7.28 -6.70
N ARG A 47 2.61 8.07 -6.31
CA ARG A 47 2.22 8.30 -4.91
C ARG A 47 0.97 7.49 -4.58
N PRO A 48 0.91 6.84 -3.41
CA PRO A 48 -0.34 6.20 -3.01
C PRO A 48 -1.44 7.26 -2.84
N PRO A 49 -2.68 7.00 -3.30
CA PRO A 49 -3.76 7.97 -3.22
C PRO A 49 -4.10 8.28 -1.77
N ASP A 50 -4.41 9.55 -1.46
CA ASP A 50 -4.69 9.96 -0.09
C ASP A 50 -5.95 9.26 0.48
N GLU A 51 -6.92 8.90 -0.37
CA GLU A 51 -8.10 8.11 0.04
C GLU A 51 -7.79 6.68 0.51
N ALA A 52 -6.59 6.14 0.21
CA ALA A 52 -6.14 4.85 0.73
C ALA A 52 -5.80 4.92 2.23
N PHE A 53 -5.78 6.11 2.82
CA PHE A 53 -5.39 6.31 4.21
C PHE A 53 -6.47 7.00 5.02
N ALA A 54 -6.68 6.53 6.25
CA ALA A 54 -7.44 7.24 7.28
C ALA A 54 -6.55 7.52 8.49
N ARG A 55 -6.96 8.45 9.35
CA ARG A 55 -6.28 8.70 10.64
C ARG A 55 -7.20 8.33 11.80
N SER A 56 -6.61 7.70 12.80
CA SER A 56 -7.23 7.46 14.11
C SER A 56 -6.24 7.96 15.17
N GLY A 57 -6.37 9.24 15.53
CA GLY A 57 -5.37 9.95 16.34
C GLY A 57 -4.02 9.99 15.64
N THR A 58 -2.99 9.48 16.31
CA THR A 58 -1.61 9.42 15.77
C THR A 58 -1.40 8.28 14.78
N ARG A 59 -2.33 7.32 14.70
CA ARG A 59 -2.21 6.14 13.83
C ARG A 59 -2.72 6.44 12.43
N VAL A 60 -1.99 5.96 11.43
CA VAL A 60 -2.45 5.91 10.04
C VAL A 60 -3.01 4.51 9.78
N LEU A 61 -4.25 4.47 9.31
CA LEU A 61 -4.92 3.24 8.86
C LEU A 61 -4.84 3.18 7.34
N VAL A 62 -4.71 1.97 6.80
CA VAL A 62 -4.67 1.68 5.37
C VAL A 62 -6.00 1.01 4.98
N ARG A 63 -6.65 1.52 3.93
CA ARG A 63 -7.79 0.89 3.27
C ARG A 63 -7.27 -0.05 2.20
N ARG A 64 -7.34 -1.36 2.45
CA ARG A 64 -6.68 -2.41 1.67
C ARG A 64 -6.94 -2.30 0.18
N ASP A 65 -8.21 -2.20 -0.23
CA ASP A 65 -8.57 -2.35 -1.65
C ASP A 65 -8.04 -1.19 -2.50
N ILE A 66 -8.21 0.04 -2.03
CA ILE A 66 -7.71 1.25 -2.70
C ILE A 66 -6.17 1.20 -2.76
N PHE A 67 -5.54 0.85 -1.64
CA PHE A 67 -4.09 0.74 -1.55
C PHE A 67 -3.51 -0.31 -2.50
N LEU A 68 -4.07 -1.52 -2.52
CA LEU A 68 -3.60 -2.62 -3.36
C LEU A 68 -3.90 -2.40 -4.83
N ASN A 69 -5.01 -1.73 -5.18
CA ASN A 69 -5.29 -1.35 -6.57
C ASN A 69 -4.19 -0.41 -7.11
N TRP A 70 -3.80 0.60 -6.33
CA TRP A 70 -2.68 1.46 -6.69
C TRP A 70 -1.37 0.68 -6.76
N TRP A 71 -1.03 -0.08 -5.72
CA TRP A 71 0.24 -0.82 -5.67
C TRP A 71 0.36 -1.80 -6.84
N GLY A 72 -0.72 -2.51 -7.17
CA GLY A 72 -0.79 -3.41 -8.31
C GLY A 72 -0.52 -2.72 -9.66
N ALA A 73 -0.97 -1.48 -9.84
CA ALA A 73 -0.69 -0.69 -11.03
C ALA A 73 0.80 -0.28 -11.15
N THR A 74 1.54 -0.30 -10.04
CA THR A 74 2.99 -0.02 -10.03
C THR A 74 3.85 -1.25 -10.32
N LEU A 75 3.26 -2.45 -10.37
CA LEU A 75 3.99 -3.68 -10.61
C LEU A 75 4.35 -3.80 -12.09
N THR A 76 5.62 -4.08 -12.35
CA THR A 76 6.12 -4.43 -13.67
C THR A 76 6.63 -5.87 -13.66
N SER A 77 6.63 -6.52 -14.83
CA SER A 77 7.21 -7.85 -14.94
C SER A 77 8.72 -7.76 -14.72
N ALA A 78 9.27 -8.66 -13.89
CA ALA A 78 10.71 -8.87 -13.86
C ALA A 78 11.09 -9.55 -15.18
N ALA A 79 11.66 -8.80 -16.12
CA ALA A 79 12.28 -9.39 -17.29
C ALA A 79 13.55 -10.14 -16.84
N ASN A 80 13.72 -11.38 -17.32
CA ASN A 80 15.01 -12.07 -17.29
C ASN A 80 15.97 -11.42 -18.29
#